data_AF-M3HIU1-F1
#
_entry.id   AF-M3HIU1-F1
#
_cell.length_a   1.000
_cell.length_b   1.000
_cell.length_c   1.000
_cell.angle_alpha   90.00
_cell.angle_beta   90.00
_cell.angle_gamma   90.00
#
_symmetry.space_group_name_H-M   'P 1'
#
loop_
_entity.id
_entity.type
_entity.pdbx_description
1 polymer ?
#
loop_
_entity_poly.entity_id
_entity_poly.type
_entity_poly.pdbx_seq_one_letter_code
_entity_poly.pdbx_strand_id
1 'polypeptide(L)'
;MAITFGNFPYVVAILILLFAGLLFGLKFPIFMMSFSFLSGKIGRHSVWVAGFCGLLSELIGPQLFPWYWGNLAAGNIILAQNAEITGVYGISFLVFIVSYTLFQSNPWHWKEIIHSKEKRKQYLRFITLPALLLLTFIVSGIFLFKKWENVKPVKSLNVLIVQPDAPLSFRDGREIKESIEALMARIEKLTDEGAVRLGKKPDLIVLPEAGVPFFSAHKTEITTKVRRMYWDRFDSLMFLLANRYKANVFFNEIDAGFKGAPSPRNLRYL
;
A
#
# COMPACT_ATOMS: atom_id res chain seq x y z
N MET A 1 18.22 21.21 -5.77
CA MET A 1 16.86 21.69 -6.09
C MET A 1 15.95 20.48 -5.96
N ALA A 2 15.00 20.46 -5.01
CA ALA A 2 14.09 19.33 -4.86
C ALA A 2 13.26 19.21 -6.15
N ILE A 3 13.28 18.05 -6.80
CA ILE A 3 12.51 17.83 -8.01
C ILE A 3 11.05 17.68 -7.57
N THR A 4 10.25 18.73 -7.78
CA THR A 4 8.82 18.75 -7.43
C THR A 4 7.97 18.44 -8.64
N PHE A 5 7.03 17.50 -8.49
CA PHE A 5 6.05 17.20 -9.52
C PHE A 5 5.18 18.42 -9.84
N GLY A 6 4.88 18.64 -11.13
CA GLY A 6 3.97 19.69 -11.60
C GLY A 6 4.60 21.06 -11.87
N ASN A 7 5.76 21.38 -11.26
CA ASN A 7 6.49 22.65 -11.46
C ASN A 7 5.60 23.91 -11.38
N PHE A 8 4.55 23.87 -10.55
CA PHE A 8 3.63 24.99 -10.37
C PHE A 8 4.26 26.10 -9.53
N PRO A 9 3.91 27.39 -9.75
CA PRO A 9 4.23 28.44 -8.81
C PRO A 9 3.71 28.09 -7.41
N TYR A 10 4.46 28.47 -6.36
CA TYR A 10 4.17 28.07 -4.99
C TYR A 10 2.72 28.36 -4.54
N VAL A 11 2.20 29.53 -4.93
CA VAL A 11 0.81 29.94 -4.64
C VAL A 11 -0.20 28.97 -5.27
N VAL A 12 0.02 28.57 -6.52
CA VAL A 12 -0.85 27.62 -7.23
C VAL A 12 -0.77 26.24 -6.58
N ALA A 13 0.42 25.79 -6.19
CA ALA A 13 0.60 24.52 -5.48
C ALA A 13 -0.15 24.49 -4.14
N ILE A 14 -0.13 25.59 -3.37
CA ILE A 14 -0.90 25.72 -2.13
C ILE A 14 -2.40 25.63 -2.42
N LEU A 15 -2.90 26.34 -3.43
CA LEU A 15 -4.32 26.31 -3.78
C LEU A 15 -4.77 24.90 -4.19
N ILE A 16 -3.95 24.19 -4.98
CA ILE A 16 -4.20 22.79 -5.34
C ILE A 16 -4.24 21.91 -4.09
N LEU A 17 -3.28 22.06 -3.17
CA LEU A 17 -3.23 21.29 -1.94
C LEU A 17 -4.46 21.53 -1.06
N LEU A 18 -4.88 22.80 -0.91
CA LEU A 18 -6.08 23.15 -0.14
C LEU A 18 -7.35 22.58 -0.78
N PHE A 19 -7.49 22.71 -2.10
CA PHE A 19 -8.65 22.17 -2.80
C PHE A 19 -8.69 20.64 -2.75
N ALA A 20 -7.55 19.98 -2.93
CA ALA A 20 -7.42 18.53 -2.74
C ALA A 20 -7.76 18.11 -1.31
N GLY A 21 -7.26 18.84 -0.31
CA GLY A 21 -7.57 18.60 1.10
C GLY A 21 -9.06 18.75 1.42
N LEU A 22 -9.73 19.74 0.84
CA LEU A 22 -11.18 19.91 0.97
C LEU A 22 -11.94 18.78 0.28
N LEU A 23 -11.60 18.46 -0.97
CA LEU A 23 -12.23 17.41 -1.75
C LEU A 23 -12.11 16.06 -1.05
N PHE A 24 -10.88 15.60 -0.76
CA PHE A 24 -10.64 14.30 -0.11
C PHE A 24 -11.00 14.31 1.38
N GLY A 25 -11.17 15.51 1.96
CA GLY A 25 -11.73 15.70 3.30
C GLY A 25 -13.25 15.51 3.36
N LEU A 26 -13.97 15.47 2.23
CA LEU A 26 -15.43 15.33 2.21
C LEU A 26 -15.97 14.07 2.90
N LYS A 27 -15.13 13.05 3.13
CA LYS A 27 -15.48 11.89 3.97
C LYS A 27 -15.98 12.28 5.36
N PHE A 28 -15.40 13.32 5.98
CA PHE A 28 -15.81 13.78 7.31
C PHE A 28 -17.22 14.38 7.33
N PRO A 29 -17.57 15.38 6.49
CA PRO A 29 -18.94 15.89 6.45
C PRO A 29 -19.95 14.82 6.00
N ILE A 30 -19.59 13.90 5.09
CA ILE A 30 -20.46 12.77 4.73
C ILE A 30 -20.78 11.91 5.97
N PHE A 31 -19.76 11.56 6.76
CA PHE A 31 -19.94 10.85 8.03
C PHE A 31 -20.82 11.65 9.00
N MET A 32 -20.51 12.93 9.23
CA MET A 32 -21.26 13.77 10.18
C MET A 32 -22.73 13.94 9.78
N MET A 33 -23.02 14.20 8.51
CA MET A 33 -24.40 14.38 8.01
C MET A 33 -25.19 13.07 8.10
N SER A 34 -24.61 11.97 7.63
CA SER A 34 -25.26 10.65 7.69
C SER A 34 -25.49 10.20 9.13
N PHE A 35 -24.51 10.41 10.02
CA PHE A 35 -24.62 10.09 11.44
C PHE A 35 -25.67 10.96 12.14
N SER A 36 -25.68 12.27 11.90
CA SER A 36 -26.68 13.18 12.46
C SER A 36 -28.11 12.77 12.05
N PHE A 37 -28.32 12.47 10.77
CA PHE A 37 -29.62 12.05 10.25
C PHE A 37 -30.07 10.70 10.82
N LEU A 38 -29.21 9.68 10.80
CA LEU A 38 -29.56 8.32 11.22
C LEU A 38 -29.66 8.20 12.75
N SER A 39 -28.80 8.88 13.50
CA SER A 39 -28.87 8.88 14.97
C SER A 39 -30.13 9.56 15.49
N GLY A 40 -30.66 10.55 14.77
CA GLY A 40 -31.96 11.16 15.07
C GLY A 40 -33.16 10.22 14.87
N LYS A 41 -33.06 9.26 13.93
CA LYS A 41 -34.14 8.30 13.63
C LYS A 41 -34.06 6.99 14.43
N ILE A 42 -32.86 6.44 14.58
CA ILE A 42 -32.63 5.10 15.16
C ILE A 42 -32.27 5.19 16.64
N GLY A 43 -31.71 6.33 17.08
CA GLY A 43 -31.32 6.58 18.45
C GLY A 43 -29.90 7.11 18.58
N ARG A 44 -29.73 8.12 19.44
CA ARG A 44 -28.48 8.88 19.61
C ARG A 44 -27.31 8.08 20.17
N HIS A 45 -27.54 6.87 20.68
CA HIS A 45 -26.52 6.01 21.28
C HIS A 45 -26.35 4.68 20.53
N SER A 46 -26.70 4.63 19.24
CA SER A 46 -26.50 3.43 18.44
C SER A 46 -25.07 3.35 17.90
N VAL A 47 -24.26 2.46 18.46
CA VAL A 47 -22.89 2.16 17.98
C VAL A 47 -22.88 1.66 16.53
N TRP A 48 -23.93 0.94 16.12
CA TRP A 48 -24.08 0.40 14.76
C TRP A 48 -24.27 1.50 13.73
N VAL A 49 -24.98 2.58 14.11
CA VAL A 49 -25.13 3.76 13.24
C VAL A 49 -23.78 4.43 13.03
N ALA A 50 -22.94 4.53 14.06
CA ALA A 50 -21.57 5.06 13.90
C ALA A 50 -20.75 4.21 12.94
N GLY A 51 -20.77 2.88 13.11
CA GLY A 51 -20.09 1.95 12.20
C GLY A 51 -20.57 2.07 10.75
N PHE A 52 -21.89 2.06 10.54
CA PHE A 52 -22.50 2.13 9.21
C PHE A 52 -22.21 3.46 8.50
N CYS A 53 -22.34 4.59 9.21
CA CYS A 53 -22.03 5.90 8.66
C CYS A 53 -20.54 6.04 8.33
N GLY A 54 -19.68 5.44 9.16
CA GLY A 54 -18.24 5.37 8.91
C GLY A 54 -17.93 4.67 7.60
N LEU A 55 -18.49 3.48 7.39
CA LEU A 55 -18.40 2.74 6.13
C LEU A 55 -18.94 3.53 4.93
N LEU A 56 -20.12 4.13 5.08
CA LEU A 56 -20.75 4.92 4.02
C LEU A 56 -19.84 6.07 3.57
N SER A 57 -19.17 6.72 4.53
CA SER A 57 -18.22 7.80 4.24
C SER A 57 -16.99 7.34 3.45
N GLU A 58 -16.58 6.09 3.60
CA GLU A 58 -15.48 5.53 2.80
C GLU A 58 -15.92 5.15 1.40
N LEU A 59 -17.11 4.59 1.26
CA LEU A 59 -17.63 4.11 -0.02
C LEU A 59 -17.95 5.27 -0.98
N ILE A 60 -18.45 6.38 -0.43
CA ILE A 60 -18.91 7.53 -1.23
C ILE A 60 -17.89 8.67 -1.21
N GLY A 61 -17.07 8.77 -0.16
CA GLY A 61 -16.08 9.83 -0.03
C GLY A 61 -15.07 9.77 -1.18
N PRO A 62 -14.76 10.90 -1.84
CA PRO A 62 -13.71 10.92 -2.86
C PRO A 62 -12.36 10.58 -2.24
N GLN A 63 -11.57 9.78 -2.95
CA GLN A 63 -10.27 9.30 -2.48
C GLN A 63 -9.25 9.41 -3.62
N LEU A 64 -8.12 10.06 -3.36
CA LEU A 64 -6.99 10.08 -4.30
C LEU A 64 -6.28 8.73 -4.36
N PHE A 65 -6.09 8.14 -3.17
CA PHE A 65 -5.59 6.80 -2.94
C PHE A 65 -6.59 6.09 -2.05
N PRO A 66 -6.78 4.77 -2.19
CA PRO A 66 -7.73 3.98 -1.41
C PRO A 66 -7.30 3.91 0.08
N TRP A 67 -7.49 5.02 0.80
CA TRP A 67 -7.07 5.20 2.19
C TRP A 67 -8.27 5.11 3.14
N TYR A 68 -8.47 3.90 3.61
CA TYR A 68 -9.53 3.51 4.54
C TYR A 68 -9.13 3.75 6.00
N TRP A 69 -10.13 4.04 6.84
CA TRP A 69 -10.03 4.11 8.29
C TRP A 69 -9.56 2.81 8.92
N GLY A 70 -9.89 1.66 8.32
CA GLY A 70 -9.41 0.34 8.74
C GLY A 70 -7.89 0.23 8.69
N ASN A 71 -7.20 1.04 7.86
CA ASN A 71 -5.74 1.09 7.84
C ASN A 71 -5.14 1.59 9.16
N LEU A 72 -5.91 2.25 10.02
CA LEU A 72 -5.47 2.62 11.38
C LEU A 72 -5.13 1.38 12.22
N ALA A 73 -5.76 0.24 11.94
CA ALA A 73 -5.46 -1.02 12.60
C ALA A 73 -4.34 -1.83 11.92
N ALA A 74 -3.76 -1.35 10.81
CA ALA A 74 -2.73 -2.09 10.06
C ALA A 74 -1.46 -2.38 10.89
N GLY A 75 -1.15 -1.54 11.89
CA GLY A 75 -0.05 -1.80 12.84
C GLY A 75 -0.31 -2.98 13.79
N ASN A 76 -1.56 -3.43 13.95
CA ASN A 76 -1.91 -4.58 14.75
C ASN A 76 -2.11 -5.80 13.84
N ILE A 77 -1.10 -6.67 13.76
CA ILE A 77 -1.09 -7.84 12.86
C ILE A 77 -2.29 -8.76 13.06
N ILE A 78 -2.80 -8.90 14.29
CA ILE A 78 -3.93 -9.77 14.63
C ILE A 78 -5.23 -9.20 14.07
N LEU A 79 -5.51 -7.91 14.31
CA LEU A 79 -6.70 -7.27 13.77
C LEU A 79 -6.65 -7.19 12.24
N ALA A 80 -5.48 -6.90 11.69
CA ALA A 80 -5.25 -6.80 10.24
C ALA A 80 -5.57 -8.11 9.49
N GLN A 81 -5.42 -9.29 10.12
CA GLN A 81 -5.78 -10.57 9.48
C GLN A 81 -7.25 -10.61 9.03
N ASN A 82 -8.15 -9.93 9.73
CA ASN A 82 -9.59 -9.94 9.38
C ASN A 82 -9.87 -9.30 8.02
N ALA A 83 -8.89 -8.60 7.41
CA ALA A 83 -8.98 -8.13 6.03
C ALA A 83 -9.19 -9.28 5.03
N GLU A 84 -8.79 -10.51 5.36
CA GLU A 84 -9.08 -11.71 4.54
C GLU A 84 -10.59 -11.99 4.42
N ILE A 85 -11.37 -11.76 5.48
CA ILE A 85 -12.80 -12.10 5.52
C ILE A 85 -13.67 -10.91 5.11
N THR A 86 -13.42 -9.76 5.72
CA THR A 86 -14.30 -8.59 5.59
C THR A 86 -13.75 -7.51 4.68
N GLY A 87 -12.55 -7.72 4.14
CA GLY A 87 -11.75 -6.64 3.58
C GLY A 87 -11.39 -5.59 4.64
N VAL A 88 -10.75 -4.52 4.19
CA VAL A 88 -10.43 -3.35 5.02
C VAL A 88 -11.68 -2.65 5.56
N TYR A 89 -12.82 -2.76 4.87
CA TYR A 89 -14.10 -2.16 5.27
C TYR A 89 -14.60 -2.71 6.60
N GLY A 90 -14.58 -4.03 6.83
CA GLY A 90 -15.02 -4.56 8.14
C GLY A 90 -14.14 -4.07 9.30
N ILE A 91 -12.86 -3.83 9.04
CA ILE A 91 -11.95 -3.22 10.01
C ILE A 91 -12.31 -1.74 10.22
N SER A 92 -12.62 -0.98 9.16
CA SER A 92 -13.13 0.39 9.29
C SER A 92 -14.40 0.46 10.12
N PHE A 93 -15.36 -0.45 9.89
CA PHE A 93 -16.58 -0.57 10.67
C PHE A 93 -16.29 -0.80 12.15
N LEU A 94 -15.38 -1.72 12.46
CA LEU A 94 -14.93 -1.99 13.82
C LEU A 94 -14.29 -0.74 14.46
N VAL A 95 -13.41 -0.04 13.73
CA VAL A 95 -12.77 1.19 14.20
C VAL A 95 -13.83 2.20 14.64
N PHE A 96 -14.84 2.48 13.81
CA PHE A 96 -15.90 3.42 14.19
C PHE A 96 -16.72 2.95 15.39
N ILE A 97 -17.08 1.66 15.45
CA ILE A 97 -17.83 1.11 16.60
C ILE A 97 -17.03 1.28 17.89
N VAL A 98 -15.77 0.88 17.90
CA VAL A 98 -14.91 0.95 19.09
C VAL A 98 -14.64 2.40 19.46
N SER A 99 -14.25 3.25 18.51
CA SER A 99 -14.00 4.68 18.76
C SER A 99 -15.24 5.40 19.29
N TYR A 100 -16.42 5.14 18.71
CA TYR A 100 -17.66 5.76 19.18
C TYR A 100 -18.08 5.23 20.56
N THR A 101 -17.89 3.92 20.82
CA THR A 101 -18.14 3.33 22.14
C THR A 101 -17.24 3.97 23.20
N LEU A 102 -15.95 4.15 22.92
CA LEU A 102 -15.01 4.82 23.82
C LEU A 102 -15.39 6.28 24.05
N PHE A 103 -15.75 7.01 22.99
CA PHE A 103 -16.21 8.40 23.08
C PHE A 103 -17.44 8.54 23.98
N GLN A 104 -18.44 7.68 23.81
CA GLN A 104 -19.67 7.71 24.60
C GLN A 104 -19.47 7.19 26.04
N SER A 105 -18.46 6.36 26.28
CA SER A 105 -18.14 5.76 27.59
C SER A 105 -17.35 6.69 28.52
N ASN A 106 -17.35 7.99 28.21
CA ASN A 106 -16.57 9.05 28.85
C ASN A 106 -16.47 8.90 30.39
N PRO A 107 -15.25 8.85 30.98
CA PRO A 107 -15.03 8.63 32.42
C PRO A 107 -15.76 9.60 33.36
N TRP A 108 -16.10 10.78 32.86
CA TRP A 108 -16.78 11.83 33.61
C TRP A 108 -18.18 11.41 34.11
N HIS A 109 -18.84 10.48 33.41
CA HIS A 109 -20.16 9.99 33.80
C HIS A 109 -20.11 8.72 34.67
N TRP A 110 -18.92 8.17 34.98
CA TRP A 110 -18.80 6.91 35.72
C TRP A 110 -19.40 6.98 37.12
N LYS A 111 -19.29 8.12 37.82
CA LYS A 111 -19.87 8.29 39.16
C LYS A 111 -21.39 8.10 39.15
N GLU A 112 -22.08 8.65 38.16
CA GLU A 112 -23.53 8.51 37.99
C GLU A 112 -23.94 7.09 37.57
N ILE A 113 -23.14 6.47 36.71
CA ILE A 113 -23.37 5.11 36.23
C ILE A 113 -23.23 4.10 37.38
N ILE A 114 -22.25 4.29 38.27
CA ILE A 114 -22.00 3.38 39.41
C ILE A 114 -23.11 3.50 40.47
N HIS A 115 -23.61 4.70 40.74
CA HIS A 115 -24.63 4.93 41.77
C HIS A 115 -26.02 4.43 41.38
N SER A 116 -26.36 4.37 40.08
CA SER A 116 -27.67 3.91 39.61
C SER A 116 -27.61 2.52 38.98
N LYS A 117 -28.35 1.56 39.55
CA LYS A 117 -28.47 0.19 39.02
C LYS A 117 -28.99 0.17 37.58
N GLU A 118 -29.90 1.07 37.23
CA GLU A 118 -30.50 1.17 35.90
C GLU A 118 -29.50 1.71 34.87
N LYS A 119 -28.83 2.83 35.18
CA LYS A 119 -27.77 3.40 34.32
C LYS A 119 -26.63 2.41 34.11
N ARG A 120 -26.24 1.66 35.16
CA ARG A 120 -25.23 0.60 35.06
C ARG A 120 -25.64 -0.50 34.08
N LYS A 121 -26.89 -0.98 34.15
CA LYS A 121 -27.40 -2.02 33.25
C LYS A 121 -27.43 -1.55 31.80
N GLN A 122 -27.84 -0.30 31.55
CA GLN A 122 -27.85 0.30 30.23
C GLN A 122 -26.42 0.47 29.66
N TYR A 123 -25.49 0.94 30.48
CA TYR A 123 -24.08 1.09 30.12
C TYR A 123 -23.42 -0.25 29.78
N LEU A 124 -23.65 -1.28 30.60
CA LEU A 124 -23.15 -2.63 30.31
C LEU A 124 -23.71 -3.17 29.00
N ARG A 125 -25.00 -2.99 28.73
CA ARG A 125 -25.59 -3.37 27.42
C ARG A 125 -24.96 -2.60 26.25
N PHE A 126 -24.67 -1.32 26.45
CA PHE A 126 -24.03 -0.48 25.43
C PHE A 126 -22.61 -0.94 25.09
N ILE A 127 -21.81 -1.35 26.08
CA ILE A 127 -20.42 -1.78 25.86
C ILE A 127 -20.29 -3.24 25.45
N THR A 128 -21.15 -4.12 25.99
CA THR A 128 -21.02 -5.57 25.79
C THR A 128 -21.03 -5.97 24.32
N LEU A 129 -21.89 -5.37 23.50
CA LEU A 129 -21.97 -5.69 22.06
C LEU A 129 -20.71 -5.25 21.29
N PRO A 130 -20.24 -3.98 21.37
CA PRO A 130 -18.94 -3.58 20.81
C PRO A 130 -17.75 -4.40 21.32
N ALA A 131 -17.72 -4.72 22.62
CA ALA A 131 -16.64 -5.49 23.21
C ALA A 131 -16.64 -6.94 22.70
N LEU A 132 -17.82 -7.56 22.55
CA LEU A 132 -17.96 -8.88 21.96
C LEU A 132 -17.57 -8.89 20.49
N LEU A 133 -17.92 -7.84 19.74
CA LEU A 133 -17.52 -7.68 18.35
C LEU A 133 -15.99 -7.56 18.24
N LEU A 134 -15.36 -6.72 19.06
CA LEU A 134 -13.91 -6.59 19.10
C LEU A 134 -13.25 -7.92 19.47
N LEU A 135 -13.77 -8.62 20.48
CA LEU A 135 -13.28 -9.95 20.86
C LEU A 135 -13.41 -10.94 19.70
N THR A 136 -14.51 -10.91 18.96
CA THR A 136 -14.69 -11.75 17.76
C THR A 136 -13.63 -11.47 16.71
N PHE A 137 -13.31 -10.20 16.43
CA PHE A 137 -12.21 -9.83 15.52
C PHE A 137 -10.84 -10.27 16.04
N ILE A 138 -10.59 -10.20 17.35
CA ILE A 138 -9.34 -10.66 17.95
C ILE A 138 -9.22 -12.19 17.81
N VAL A 139 -10.26 -12.94 18.18
CA VAL A 139 -10.27 -14.42 18.11
C VAL A 139 -10.14 -14.89 16.66
N SER A 140 -10.91 -14.30 15.75
CA SER A 140 -10.81 -14.54 14.31
C SER A 140 -9.40 -14.23 13.79
N GLY A 141 -8.85 -13.08 14.18
CA GLY A 141 -7.51 -12.66 13.80
C GLY A 141 -6.41 -13.62 14.26
N ILE A 142 -6.51 -14.14 15.49
CA ILE A 142 -5.59 -15.16 16.01
C ILE A 142 -5.70 -16.45 15.22
N PHE A 143 -6.93 -16.88 14.88
CA PHE A 143 -7.15 -18.08 14.10
C PHE A 143 -6.56 -17.97 12.69
N LEU A 144 -6.81 -16.83 12.01
CA LEU A 144 -6.24 -16.54 10.70
C LEU A 144 -4.72 -16.42 10.73
N PHE A 145 -4.17 -15.77 11.77
CA PHE A 145 -2.72 -15.68 11.94
C PHE A 145 -2.10 -17.07 12.04
N LYS A 146 -2.66 -17.95 12.89
CA LYS A 146 -2.20 -19.34 13.03
C LYS A 146 -2.41 -20.15 11.75
N LYS A 147 -3.49 -19.93 11.01
CA LYS A 147 -3.73 -20.59 9.71
C LYS A 147 -2.56 -20.34 8.77
N TRP A 148 -2.10 -19.09 8.65
CA TRP A 148 -1.01 -18.72 7.73
C TRP A 148 0.38 -19.00 8.28
N GLU A 149 0.59 -18.89 9.59
CA GLU A 149 1.86 -19.25 10.24
C GLU A 149 2.21 -20.73 10.03
N ASN A 150 1.20 -21.60 9.97
CA ASN A 150 1.38 -23.03 9.74
C ASN A 150 1.61 -23.40 8.26
N VAL A 151 1.50 -22.45 7.33
CA VAL A 151 1.76 -22.71 5.91
C VAL A 151 3.27 -22.83 5.70
N LYS A 152 3.73 -24.07 5.45
CA LYS A 152 5.13 -24.33 5.13
C LYS A 152 5.41 -23.99 3.67
N PRO A 153 6.42 -23.15 3.36
CA PRO A 153 6.80 -22.89 1.98
C PRO A 153 7.34 -24.17 1.33
N VAL A 154 6.87 -24.47 0.11
CA VAL A 154 7.36 -25.63 -0.66
C VAL A 154 8.83 -25.45 -1.06
N LYS A 155 9.27 -24.20 -1.23
CA LYS A 155 10.64 -23.83 -1.56
C LYS A 155 10.94 -22.42 -1.03
N SER A 156 12.14 -22.23 -0.49
CA SER A 156 12.68 -20.90 -0.18
C SER A 156 13.54 -20.42 -1.34
N LEU A 157 13.35 -19.18 -1.78
CA LEU A 157 14.12 -18.54 -2.84
C LEU A 157 14.93 -17.38 -2.28
N ASN A 158 16.13 -17.18 -2.81
CA ASN A 158 16.96 -16.04 -2.48
C ASN A 158 16.70 -14.94 -3.49
N VAL A 159 15.98 -13.91 -3.05
CA VAL A 159 15.56 -12.80 -3.89
C VAL A 159 16.44 -11.59 -3.60
N LEU A 160 17.07 -11.04 -4.65
CA LEU A 160 17.84 -9.80 -4.59
C LEU A 160 17.02 -8.66 -5.20
N ILE A 161 16.63 -7.70 -4.37
CA ILE A 161 15.92 -6.49 -4.81
C ILE A 161 16.93 -5.36 -4.95
N VAL A 162 17.10 -4.83 -6.16
CA VAL A 162 18.11 -3.80 -6.46
C VAL A 162 17.42 -2.44 -6.55
N GLN A 163 17.77 -1.52 -5.66
CA GLN A 163 17.24 -0.14 -5.68
C GLN A 163 18.31 0.83 -6.16
N PRO A 164 18.31 1.21 -7.45
CA PRO A 164 19.39 2.01 -8.03
C PRO A 164 19.28 3.51 -7.72
N ASP A 165 18.22 3.95 -7.03
CA ASP A 165 17.97 5.37 -6.70
C ASP A 165 17.97 6.26 -7.95
N ALA A 166 17.09 5.90 -8.89
CA ALA A 166 16.97 6.60 -10.15
C ALA A 166 16.47 8.05 -9.94
N PRO A 167 17.07 9.05 -10.63
CA PRO A 167 16.63 10.42 -10.49
C PRO A 167 15.24 10.62 -11.11
N LEU A 168 14.41 11.42 -10.43
CA LEU A 168 13.04 11.72 -10.85
C LEU A 168 12.96 12.51 -12.18
N SER A 169 14.00 13.28 -12.50
CA SER A 169 14.13 13.98 -13.78
C SER A 169 15.60 14.22 -14.13
N PHE A 170 15.94 14.07 -15.41
CA PHE A 170 17.25 14.48 -15.94
C PHE A 170 17.20 15.95 -16.34
N ARG A 171 17.27 16.87 -15.36
CA ARG A 171 17.27 18.32 -15.61
C ARG A 171 18.60 19.01 -15.32
N ASP A 172 19.61 18.26 -14.86
CA ASP A 172 20.93 18.80 -14.49
C ASP A 172 21.84 19.15 -15.69
N GLY A 173 21.30 19.26 -16.90
CA GLY A 173 22.09 19.51 -18.13
C GLY A 173 22.98 18.34 -18.59
N ARG A 174 22.96 17.22 -17.87
CA ARG A 174 23.61 15.96 -18.28
C ARG A 174 22.84 15.34 -19.45
N GLU A 175 23.57 14.76 -20.38
CA GLU A 175 22.97 13.97 -21.45
C GLU A 175 22.17 12.81 -20.84
N ILE A 176 20.93 12.64 -21.30
CA ILE A 176 20.01 11.59 -20.82
C ILE A 176 20.69 10.22 -20.90
N LYS A 177 21.45 10.00 -21.98
CA LYS A 177 22.19 8.78 -22.24
C LYS A 177 23.23 8.47 -21.17
N GLU A 178 24.04 9.45 -20.78
CA GLU A 178 25.08 9.28 -19.74
C GLU A 178 24.45 8.94 -18.39
N SER A 179 23.33 9.58 -18.08
CA SER A 179 22.63 9.36 -16.82
C SER A 179 22.02 7.95 -16.74
N ILE A 180 21.49 7.44 -17.86
CA ILE A 180 20.99 6.07 -17.94
C ILE A 180 22.15 5.05 -17.94
N GLU A 181 23.29 5.33 -18.60
CA GLU A 181 24.49 4.48 -18.54
C GLU A 181 25.03 4.37 -17.11
N ALA A 182 25.13 5.50 -16.40
CA ALA A 182 25.55 5.52 -15.00
C ALA A 182 24.59 4.71 -14.10
N LEU A 183 23.30 4.76 -14.39
CA LEU A 183 22.28 4.00 -13.66
C LEU A 183 22.39 2.49 -13.95
N MET A 184 22.60 2.10 -15.21
CA MET A 184 22.84 0.71 -15.59
C MET A 184 24.10 0.15 -14.92
N ALA A 185 25.19 0.91 -14.92
CA ALA A 185 26.42 0.54 -14.22
C ALA A 185 26.20 0.42 -12.70
N ARG A 186 25.38 1.29 -12.12
CA ARG A 186 24.98 1.21 -10.71
C ARG A 186 24.14 -0.04 -10.42
N ILE A 187 23.19 -0.40 -11.29
CA ILE A 187 22.41 -1.64 -11.18
C ILE A 187 23.34 -2.85 -11.17
N GLU A 188 24.28 -2.93 -12.12
CA GLU A 188 25.25 -4.02 -12.18
C GLU A 188 26.06 -4.10 -10.88
N LYS A 189 26.65 -2.98 -10.45
CA LYS A 189 27.42 -2.90 -9.20
C LYS A 189 26.63 -3.33 -7.98
N LEU A 190 25.40 -2.83 -7.81
CA LEU A 190 24.54 -3.19 -6.67
C LEU A 190 24.11 -4.66 -6.72
N THR A 191 23.93 -5.22 -7.92
CA THR A 191 23.65 -6.65 -8.09
C THR A 191 24.84 -7.48 -7.65
N ASP A 192 26.04 -7.11 -8.09
CA ASP A 192 27.29 -7.80 -7.72
C ASP A 192 27.54 -7.73 -6.22
N GLU A 193 27.46 -6.53 -5.62
CA GLU A 193 27.59 -6.35 -4.17
C GLU A 193 26.53 -7.13 -3.38
N GLY A 194 25.29 -7.12 -3.85
CA GLY A 194 24.18 -7.86 -3.25
C GLY A 194 24.39 -9.37 -3.30
N ALA A 195 24.84 -9.90 -4.43
CA ALA A 195 25.15 -11.32 -4.60
C ALA A 195 26.34 -11.76 -3.72
N VAL A 196 27.37 -10.92 -3.60
CA VAL A 196 28.50 -11.18 -2.69
C VAL A 196 28.04 -11.21 -1.23
N ARG A 197 27.22 -10.23 -0.80
CA ARG A 197 26.66 -10.18 0.57
C ARG A 197 25.75 -11.36 0.89
N LEU A 198 25.01 -11.87 -0.10
CA LEU A 198 24.18 -13.05 0.04
C LEU A 198 25.02 -14.31 0.32
N GLY A 199 26.31 -14.32 -0.05
CA GLY A 199 27.23 -15.46 0.11
C GLY A 199 26.91 -16.66 -0.79
N LYS A 200 25.90 -16.53 -1.65
CA LYS A 200 25.43 -17.52 -2.62
C LYS A 200 24.78 -16.80 -3.79
N LYS A 201 24.51 -17.52 -4.89
CA LYS A 201 23.85 -16.94 -6.05
C LYS A 201 22.37 -16.67 -5.75
N PRO A 202 21.80 -15.52 -6.18
CA PRO A 202 20.38 -15.28 -6.08
C PRO A 202 19.61 -16.24 -7.00
N ASP A 203 18.39 -16.60 -6.61
CA ASP A 203 17.45 -17.34 -7.45
C ASP A 203 16.63 -16.39 -8.34
N LEU A 204 16.41 -15.16 -7.86
CA LEU A 204 15.65 -14.11 -8.52
C LEU A 204 16.29 -12.74 -8.23
N ILE A 205 16.42 -11.91 -9.27
CA ILE A 205 16.84 -10.51 -9.16
C ILE A 205 15.64 -9.65 -9.57
N VAL A 206 15.27 -8.66 -8.77
CA VAL A 206 14.13 -7.78 -9.01
C VAL A 206 14.60 -6.34 -9.11
N LEU A 207 14.31 -5.71 -10.24
CA LEU A 207 14.49 -4.29 -10.48
C LEU A 207 13.13 -3.58 -10.32
N PRO A 208 13.04 -2.47 -9.57
CA PRO A 208 11.79 -1.74 -9.35
C PRO A 208 11.33 -1.06 -10.64
N GLU A 209 10.07 -0.63 -10.67
CA GLU A 209 9.44 -0.08 -11.88
C GLU A 209 10.18 1.11 -12.50
N ALA A 210 10.67 2.02 -11.66
CA ALA A 210 11.48 3.16 -12.07
C ALA A 210 12.99 2.89 -11.95
N GLY A 211 13.41 1.62 -11.86
CA GLY A 211 14.81 1.21 -11.75
C GLY A 211 15.68 1.71 -12.91
N VAL A 212 15.07 1.88 -14.09
CA VAL A 212 15.63 2.68 -15.19
C VAL A 212 14.54 3.62 -15.72
N PRO A 213 14.58 4.92 -15.36
CA PRO A 213 13.54 5.85 -15.73
C PRO A 213 13.59 6.12 -17.24
N PHE A 214 12.43 6.43 -17.82
CA PHE A 214 12.24 6.71 -19.26
C PHE A 214 12.49 5.50 -20.18
N PHE A 215 12.73 4.31 -19.61
CA PHE A 215 12.78 3.06 -20.34
C PHE A 215 11.37 2.44 -20.42
N SER A 216 10.89 2.20 -21.64
CA SER A 216 9.70 1.39 -21.87
C SER A 216 10.10 -0.07 -21.98
N ALA A 217 9.43 -0.92 -21.21
CA ALA A 217 9.58 -2.36 -21.30
C ALA A 217 9.08 -2.95 -22.64
N HIS A 218 8.28 -2.21 -23.42
CA HIS A 218 7.71 -2.71 -24.67
C HIS A 218 8.51 -2.29 -25.89
N LYS A 219 8.91 -3.27 -26.69
CA LYS A 219 9.53 -3.05 -28.01
C LYS A 219 8.44 -2.85 -29.08
N THR A 220 7.99 -1.61 -29.24
CA THR A 220 7.03 -1.20 -30.28
C THR A 220 7.66 -0.19 -31.22
N GLU A 221 7.11 -0.02 -32.42
CA GLU A 221 7.61 0.99 -33.35
C GLU A 221 7.53 2.41 -32.76
N ILE A 222 6.52 2.69 -31.93
CA ILE A 222 6.35 3.96 -31.23
C ILE A 222 7.45 4.16 -30.18
N THR A 223 7.74 3.16 -29.36
CA THR A 223 8.74 3.26 -28.29
C THR A 223 10.17 3.21 -28.81
N THR A 224 10.43 2.50 -29.90
CA THR A 224 11.76 2.36 -30.51
C THR A 224 12.09 3.49 -31.48
N LYS A 225 11.19 3.85 -32.40
CA LYS A 225 11.49 4.83 -33.48
C LYS A 225 11.01 6.25 -33.17
N VAL A 226 9.80 6.39 -32.63
CA VAL A 226 9.15 7.71 -32.48
C VAL A 226 9.58 8.39 -31.18
N ARG A 227 9.49 7.69 -30.05
CA ARG A 227 9.77 8.25 -28.73
C ARG A 227 11.16 7.91 -28.19
N ARG A 228 11.85 6.94 -28.81
CA ARG A 228 13.19 6.45 -28.40
C ARG A 228 13.28 6.15 -26.90
N MET A 229 12.19 5.65 -26.34
CA MET A 229 12.06 5.26 -24.92
C MET A 229 12.47 3.81 -24.70
N TYR A 230 12.81 3.06 -25.75
CA TYR A 230 13.31 1.69 -25.64
C TYR A 230 14.80 1.65 -25.97
N TRP A 231 15.57 0.87 -25.22
CA TRP A 231 17.02 0.76 -25.37
C TRP A 231 17.53 -0.69 -25.32
N ASP A 232 18.02 -1.22 -26.45
CA ASP A 232 18.51 -2.61 -26.53
C ASP A 232 19.65 -2.95 -25.53
N ARG A 233 20.36 -1.93 -25.02
CA ARG A 233 21.42 -2.11 -24.00
C ARG A 233 20.87 -2.54 -22.65
N PHE A 234 19.67 -2.10 -22.28
CA PHE A 234 19.05 -2.52 -21.02
C PHE A 234 18.62 -3.99 -21.08
N ASP A 235 18.04 -4.42 -22.19
CA ASP A 235 17.74 -5.84 -22.44
C ASP A 235 19.02 -6.70 -22.38
N SER A 236 20.12 -6.16 -22.91
CA SER A 236 21.44 -6.80 -22.80
C SER A 236 21.92 -6.89 -21.34
N LEU A 237 21.74 -5.84 -20.54
CA LEU A 237 22.04 -5.87 -19.10
C LEU A 237 21.22 -6.94 -18.38
N MET A 238 19.91 -6.97 -18.61
CA MET A 238 19.01 -7.98 -18.05
C MET A 238 19.49 -9.40 -18.36
N PHE A 239 19.86 -9.66 -19.62
CA PHE A 239 20.44 -10.93 -20.04
C PHE A 239 21.77 -11.26 -19.36
N LEU A 240 22.66 -10.27 -19.26
CA LEU A 240 23.96 -10.44 -18.63
C LEU A 240 23.81 -10.82 -17.15
N LEU A 241 22.91 -10.14 -16.43
CA LEU A 241 22.63 -10.45 -15.03
C LEU A 241 22.02 -11.85 -14.89
N ALA A 242 21.05 -12.21 -15.74
CA ALA A 242 20.43 -13.52 -15.73
C ALA A 242 21.45 -14.65 -15.94
N ASN A 243 22.34 -14.49 -16.91
CA ASN A 243 23.36 -15.48 -17.24
C ASN A 243 24.52 -15.53 -16.23
N ARG A 244 24.98 -14.38 -15.73
CA ARG A 244 26.06 -14.30 -14.71
C ARG A 244 25.64 -15.02 -13.44
N TYR A 245 24.44 -14.73 -12.97
CA TYR A 245 23.92 -15.25 -11.70
C TYR A 245 23.16 -16.57 -11.84
N LYS A 246 22.84 -17.00 -13.06
CA LYS A 246 21.95 -18.14 -13.33
C LYS A 246 20.61 -17.97 -12.60
N ALA A 247 20.12 -16.74 -12.59
CA ALA A 247 18.93 -16.29 -11.87
C ALA A 247 17.92 -15.72 -12.87
N ASN A 248 16.63 -15.77 -12.55
CA ASN A 248 15.67 -14.98 -13.31
C ASN A 248 15.82 -13.51 -12.92
N VAL A 249 15.66 -12.60 -13.87
CA VAL A 249 15.72 -11.16 -13.63
C VAL A 249 14.40 -10.54 -14.05
N PHE A 250 13.75 -9.85 -13.12
CA PHE A 250 12.44 -9.24 -13.32
C PHE A 250 12.54 -7.71 -13.29
N PHE A 251 11.93 -7.07 -14.28
CA PHE A 251 11.79 -5.61 -14.34
C PHE A 251 10.47 -5.25 -15.02
N ASN A 252 9.56 -4.59 -14.30
CA ASN A 252 8.21 -4.27 -14.80
C ASN A 252 7.47 -5.51 -15.31
N GLU A 253 7.29 -5.61 -16.62
CA GLU A 253 6.61 -6.72 -17.30
C GLU A 253 7.61 -7.63 -18.02
N ILE A 254 8.92 -7.38 -17.86
CA ILE A 254 10.00 -8.16 -18.46
C ILE A 254 10.46 -9.23 -17.48
N ASP A 255 10.41 -10.48 -17.93
CA ASP A 255 11.04 -11.64 -17.31
C ASP A 255 12.19 -12.14 -18.20
N ALA A 256 13.43 -11.94 -17.74
CA ALA A 256 14.63 -12.47 -18.38
C ALA A 256 15.04 -13.79 -17.71
N GLY A 257 14.81 -14.89 -18.41
CA GLY A 257 15.12 -16.24 -17.94
C GLY A 257 16.53 -16.71 -18.33
N PHE A 258 17.12 -17.56 -17.49
CA PHE A 258 18.38 -18.24 -17.80
C PHE A 258 18.16 -19.42 -18.77
N LYS A 259 18.58 -19.28 -20.03
CA LYS A 259 18.63 -20.38 -21.01
C LYS A 259 19.86 -20.26 -21.90
N GLY A 260 21.01 -20.77 -21.43
CA GLY A 260 22.19 -21.00 -22.27
C GLY A 260 22.59 -19.81 -23.17
N ALA A 261 22.55 -20.01 -24.50
CA ALA A 261 22.88 -18.95 -25.46
C ALA A 261 21.82 -17.83 -25.50
N PRO A 262 22.21 -16.55 -25.63
CA PRO A 262 21.26 -15.44 -25.73
C PRO A 262 20.34 -15.61 -26.94
N SER A 263 19.02 -15.60 -26.71
CA SER A 263 17.98 -15.68 -27.74
C SER A 263 16.84 -14.70 -27.41
N PRO A 264 16.15 -14.12 -28.41
CA PRO A 264 14.91 -13.36 -28.18
C PRO A 264 13.82 -14.14 -27.43
N ARG A 265 13.92 -15.48 -27.36
CA ARG A 265 13.03 -16.34 -26.55
C ARG A 265 13.33 -16.33 -25.05
N ASN A 266 14.44 -15.71 -24.65
CA ASN A 266 14.91 -15.67 -23.26
C ASN A 266 14.41 -14.40 -22.53
N LEU A 267 13.91 -13.40 -23.26
CA LEU A 267 13.10 -12.31 -22.71
C LEU A 267 11.65 -12.63 -22.98
N ARG A 268 10.87 -12.73 -21.91
CA ARG A 268 9.41 -12.75 -21.98
C ARG A 268 8.94 -11.35 -21.64
N TYR A 269 8.27 -10.73 -22.59
CA TYR A 269 7.47 -9.54 -22.35
C TYR A 269 6.08 -10.06 -22.00
N LEU A 270 5.68 -9.91 -20.74
CA LEU A 270 4.36 -10.31 -20.23
C LEU A 270 3.30 -9.27 -20.60
#